data_AF-A0AAV0WR39-F1
#
_entry.id   AF-A0AAV0WR39-F1
#
_cell.length_a   1.000
_cell.length_b   1.000
_cell.length_c   1.000
_cell.angle_alpha   90.00
_cell.angle_beta   90.00
_cell.angle_gamma   90.00
#
_symmetry.space_group_name_H-M   'P 1'
#
loop_
_entity.id
_entity.type
_entity.pdbx_description
1 polymer ?
#
loop_
_entity_poly.entity_id
_entity_poly.type
_entity_poly.pdbx_seq_one_letter_code
_entity_poly.pdbx_strand_id
1 'polypeptide(L)'
;MHKSGKRSAALLFKELTSSPNRALKMRKSLKNTNIISLPIPYSPNEAMAFIMDNNLTKKQYTNIRIGSKARNSNIYPSYDKVLIAKKQCYPNYVIITECSAEIPLQDLLNHTAQRILQIPSVQSMNIKIEKCELLSKWGCDGSNGQSQYRINFDSSTKQSVTDSDMFMFSFVPLQMSCTIDDNKFIIWKLLQQDSADLLNFY
;
A
#
# COMPACT_ATOMS: atom_id res chain seq x y z
N MET A 1 -23.45 40.85 17.48
CA MET A 1 -22.56 39.67 17.33
C MET A 1 -21.69 39.37 18.57
N HIS A 2 -21.35 40.32 19.45
CA HIS A 2 -20.56 40.02 20.66
C HIS A 2 -21.27 39.14 21.71
N LYS A 3 -22.61 39.19 21.77
CA LYS A 3 -23.41 38.38 22.72
C LYS A 3 -23.47 36.87 22.41
N SER A 4 -23.04 36.42 21.22
CA SER A 4 -23.22 35.03 20.76
C SER A 4 -21.90 34.22 20.70
N GLY A 5 -20.83 34.66 21.36
CA GLY A 5 -19.53 33.95 21.39
C GLY A 5 -18.74 33.93 20.06
N LYS A 6 -19.31 34.47 18.96
CA LYS A 6 -18.72 34.45 17.61
C LYS A 6 -17.74 35.61 17.40
N ARG A 7 -16.72 35.70 18.24
CA ARG A 7 -15.71 36.78 18.22
C ARG A 7 -14.97 36.86 16.88
N SER A 8 -14.58 35.71 16.32
CA SER A 8 -13.87 35.65 15.03
C SER A 8 -14.69 36.21 13.87
N ALA A 9 -16.00 35.95 13.85
CA ALA A 9 -16.89 36.48 12.81
C ALA A 9 -17.06 38.01 12.92
N ALA A 10 -17.15 38.54 14.14
CA ALA A 10 -17.22 39.99 14.37
C ALA A 10 -15.91 40.70 13.96
N LEU A 11 -14.76 40.07 14.23
CA LEU A 11 -13.45 40.58 13.79
C LEU A 11 -13.33 40.59 12.27
N LEU A 12 -13.73 39.51 11.60
CA LEU A 12 -13.74 39.44 10.13
C LEU A 12 -14.66 40.49 9.52
N PHE A 13 -15.84 40.70 10.10
CA PHE A 13 -16.76 41.72 9.63
C PHE A 13 -16.17 43.13 9.79
N LYS A 14 -15.59 43.44 10.95
CA LYS A 14 -14.89 44.71 11.19
C LYS A 14 -13.78 44.94 10.16
N GLU A 15 -13.01 43.91 9.88
CA GLU A 15 -11.91 43.94 8.91
C GLU A 15 -12.42 44.16 7.48
N LEU A 16 -13.51 43.51 7.08
CA LEU A 16 -14.14 43.70 5.77
C LEU A 16 -14.67 45.13 5.59
N THR A 17 -15.24 45.71 6.64
CA THR A 17 -15.77 47.08 6.63
C THR A 17 -14.70 48.17 6.74
N SER A 18 -13.45 47.83 7.05
CA SER A 18 -12.37 48.79 7.26
C SER A 18 -12.00 49.59 5.99
N SER A 19 -12.15 48.99 4.80
CA SER A 19 -11.92 49.66 3.52
C SER A 19 -12.51 48.84 2.35
N PRO A 20 -13.09 49.49 1.32
CA PRO A 20 -13.53 48.82 0.10
C PRO A 20 -12.43 47.99 -0.58
N ASN A 21 -11.18 48.46 -0.52
CA ASN A 21 -10.02 47.77 -1.08
C ASN A 21 -9.64 46.51 -0.27
N ARG A 22 -9.92 46.48 1.04
CA ARG A 22 -9.68 45.32 1.92
C ARG A 22 -10.62 44.18 1.55
N ALA A 23 -11.91 44.47 1.40
CA ALA A 23 -12.91 43.51 0.96
C ALA A 23 -12.59 42.93 -0.44
N LEU A 24 -12.15 43.78 -1.37
CA LEU A 24 -11.73 43.33 -2.70
C LEU A 24 -10.50 42.43 -2.66
N LYS A 25 -9.48 42.75 -1.84
CA LYS A 25 -8.29 41.90 -1.64
C LYS A 25 -8.65 40.56 -1.02
N MET A 26 -9.49 40.53 0.01
CA MET A 26 -9.94 39.29 0.64
C MET A 26 -10.74 38.41 -0.33
N ARG A 27 -11.64 39.01 -1.12
CA ARG A 27 -12.39 38.28 -2.16
C ARG A 27 -11.48 37.71 -3.25
N LYS A 28 -10.49 38.48 -3.72
CA LYS A 28 -9.50 38.00 -4.71
C LYS A 28 -8.67 36.85 -4.13
N SER A 29 -8.21 36.97 -2.89
CA SER A 29 -7.48 35.91 -2.20
C SER A 29 -8.33 34.64 -2.04
N LEU A 30 -9.61 34.76 -1.65
CA LEU A 30 -10.53 33.62 -1.51
C LEU A 30 -10.84 32.93 -2.85
N LYS A 31 -10.96 33.72 -3.94
CA LYS A 31 -11.11 33.17 -5.29
C LYS A 31 -9.83 32.48 -5.76
N ASN A 32 -8.66 33.03 -5.45
CA ASN A 32 -7.37 32.43 -5.78
C ASN A 32 -7.08 31.16 -4.95
N THR A 33 -7.53 31.09 -3.69
CA THR A 33 -7.40 29.85 -2.88
C THR A 33 -8.24 28.70 -3.41
N ASN A 34 -9.35 28.99 -4.09
CA ASN A 34 -10.12 27.96 -4.79
C ASN A 34 -9.48 27.50 -6.11
N ILE A 35 -8.43 28.19 -6.60
CA ILE A 35 -7.68 27.86 -7.82
C ILE A 35 -6.36 27.14 -7.48
N ILE A 36 -5.80 27.35 -6.28
CA ILE A 36 -4.65 26.57 -5.79
C ILE A 36 -5.20 25.25 -5.26
N SER A 37 -5.28 24.22 -6.11
CA SER A 37 -5.52 22.85 -5.66
C SER A 37 -4.44 22.49 -4.64
N LEU A 38 -4.85 22.27 -3.39
CA LEU A 38 -3.95 21.74 -2.38
C LEU A 38 -3.36 20.42 -2.91
N PRO A 39 -2.08 20.15 -2.65
CA PRO A 39 -1.46 18.93 -3.15
C PRO A 39 -2.19 17.72 -2.53
N ILE A 40 -2.57 16.78 -3.39
CA ILE A 40 -3.30 15.58 -3.00
C ILE A 40 -2.33 14.69 -2.20
N PRO A 41 -2.62 14.36 -0.94
CA PRO A 41 -1.75 13.50 -0.16
C PRO A 41 -1.84 12.05 -0.64
N TYR A 42 -0.72 11.34 -0.55
CA TYR A 42 -0.67 9.91 -0.75
C TYR A 42 -1.53 9.19 0.29
N SER A 43 -2.30 8.21 -0.16
CA SER A 43 -2.85 7.17 0.70
C SER A 43 -1.73 6.30 1.28
N PRO A 44 -1.99 5.57 2.38
CA PRO A 44 -1.01 4.63 2.94
C PRO A 44 -0.50 3.58 1.93
N ASN A 45 -1.37 3.10 1.03
CA ASN A 45 -1.02 2.12 0.02
C ASN A 45 -0.14 2.73 -1.08
N GLU A 46 -0.47 3.92 -1.58
CA GLU A 46 0.37 4.59 -2.58
C GLU A 46 1.74 4.97 -2.00
N ALA A 47 1.79 5.38 -0.73
CA ALA A 47 3.06 5.63 -0.05
C ALA A 47 3.88 4.35 0.17
N MET A 48 3.23 3.21 0.40
CA MET A 48 3.88 1.90 0.48
C MET A 48 4.47 1.50 -0.87
N ALA A 49 3.70 1.63 -1.96
CA ALA A 49 4.18 1.40 -3.33
C ALA A 49 5.38 2.29 -3.63
N PHE A 50 5.29 3.59 -3.35
CA PHE A 50 6.39 4.54 -3.52
C PHE A 50 7.68 4.11 -2.80
N ILE A 51 7.59 3.54 -1.59
CA ILE A 51 8.76 3.02 -0.87
C ILE A 51 9.36 1.81 -1.59
N MET A 52 8.51 0.89 -2.07
CA MET A 52 8.93 -0.34 -2.75
C MET A 52 9.57 -0.03 -4.11
N ASP A 53 8.89 0.75 -4.94
CA ASP A 53 9.34 1.12 -6.29
C ASP A 53 10.69 1.84 -6.29
N ASN A 54 11.02 2.50 -5.17
CA ASN A 54 12.26 3.26 -5.00
C ASN A 54 13.26 2.61 -4.03
N ASN A 55 13.00 1.39 -3.56
CA ASN A 55 13.85 0.67 -2.60
C ASN A 55 14.25 1.50 -1.36
N LEU A 56 13.32 2.30 -0.83
CA LEU A 56 13.61 3.23 0.26
C LEU A 56 13.66 2.54 1.61
N THR A 57 14.69 2.86 2.39
CA THR A 57 14.72 2.55 3.82
C THR A 57 13.71 3.41 4.60
N LYS A 58 13.29 2.95 5.78
CA LYS A 58 12.45 3.72 6.72
C LYS A 58 13.02 5.12 6.99
N LYS A 59 14.35 5.22 7.14
CA LYS A 59 15.04 6.50 7.41
C LYS A 59 14.94 7.45 6.20
N GLN A 60 15.20 6.96 4.99
CA GLN A 60 15.07 7.76 3.76
C GLN A 60 13.63 8.28 3.59
N TYR A 61 12.63 7.40 3.71
CA TYR A 61 11.22 7.80 3.64
C TYR A 61 10.87 8.86 4.70
N THR A 62 11.33 8.68 5.94
CA THR A 62 11.10 9.64 7.03
C THR A 62 11.72 11.00 6.72
N ASN A 63 12.94 11.02 6.18
CA ASN A 63 13.61 12.25 5.77
C ASN A 63 12.85 12.97 4.65
N ILE A 64 12.37 12.24 3.63
CA ILE A 64 11.55 12.80 2.54
C ILE A 64 10.29 13.45 3.11
N ARG A 65 9.59 12.75 4.01
CA ARG A 65 8.40 13.28 4.67
C ARG A 65 8.68 14.54 5.49
N ILE A 66 9.76 14.55 6.29
CA ILE A 66 10.16 15.72 7.09
C ILE A 66 10.50 16.90 6.16
N GLY A 67 11.26 16.65 5.09
CA GLY A 67 11.62 17.65 4.09
C GLY A 67 10.41 18.25 3.39
N SER A 68 9.42 17.42 3.06
CA SER A 68 8.14 17.85 2.47
C SER A 68 7.35 18.74 3.45
N LYS A 69 7.22 18.29 4.70
CA LYS A 69 6.53 19.05 5.76
C LYS A 69 7.15 20.41 6.05
N ALA A 70 8.50 20.48 6.06
CA ALA A 70 9.22 21.72 6.25
C ALA A 70 8.95 22.76 5.14
N ARG A 71 8.43 22.33 3.99
CA ARG A 71 8.04 23.16 2.85
C ARG A 71 6.51 23.33 2.76
N ASN A 72 5.81 23.17 3.88
CA ASN A 72 4.34 23.25 3.98
C ASN A 72 3.58 22.24 3.09
N SER A 73 4.22 21.13 2.71
CA SER A 73 3.59 20.05 1.97
C SER A 73 3.47 18.82 2.87
N ASN A 74 2.24 18.46 3.25
CA ASN A 74 1.97 17.30 4.10
C ASN A 74 1.37 16.15 3.28
N ILE A 75 2.05 15.78 2.19
CA ILE A 75 1.54 14.78 1.24
C ILE A 75 1.89 13.35 1.62
N TYR A 76 2.94 13.12 2.42
CA TYR A 76 3.35 11.77 2.80
C TYR A 76 2.74 11.35 4.15
N PRO A 77 2.03 10.20 4.24
CA PRO A 77 1.51 9.69 5.50
C PRO A 77 2.62 9.36 6.49
N SER A 78 2.29 9.18 7.77
CA SER A 78 3.30 8.68 8.73
C SER A 78 3.70 7.25 8.41
N TYR A 79 4.93 6.89 8.78
CA TYR A 79 5.41 5.52 8.59
C TYR A 79 4.53 4.49 9.31
N ASP A 80 3.92 4.83 10.44
CA ASP A 80 3.00 3.91 11.14
C ASP A 80 1.76 3.56 10.30
N LYS A 81 1.23 4.53 9.54
CA LYS A 81 0.11 4.26 8.61
C LYS A 81 0.55 3.35 7.46
N VAL A 82 1.75 3.58 6.94
CA VAL A 82 2.37 2.72 5.93
C VAL A 82 2.60 1.31 6.48
N LEU A 83 3.02 1.19 7.75
CA LEU A 83 3.22 -0.10 8.40
C LEU A 83 1.90 -0.87 8.54
N ILE A 84 0.81 -0.19 8.87
CA ILE A 84 -0.54 -0.79 8.90
C ILE A 84 -0.93 -1.29 7.50
N ALA A 85 -0.74 -0.48 6.46
CA ALA A 85 -0.98 -0.89 5.07
C ALA A 85 -0.13 -2.10 4.67
N LYS A 86 1.16 -2.10 5.02
CA LYS A 86 2.07 -3.23 4.78
C LYS A 86 1.59 -4.51 5.46
N LYS A 87 1.09 -4.41 6.69
CA LYS A 87 0.54 -5.55 7.41
C LYS A 87 -0.71 -6.13 6.75
N GLN A 88 -1.55 -5.28 6.16
CA GLN A 88 -2.75 -5.72 5.42
C GLN A 88 -2.41 -6.49 4.14
N CYS A 89 -1.18 -6.37 3.63
CA CYS A 89 -0.70 -7.16 2.50
C CYS A 89 -0.23 -8.57 2.89
N TYR A 90 -0.02 -8.86 4.18
CA TYR A 90 0.33 -10.20 4.62
C TYR A 90 -0.92 -11.07 4.77
N PRO A 91 -0.86 -12.33 4.33
CA PRO A 91 -1.92 -13.29 4.59
C PRO A 91 -2.04 -13.59 6.09
N ASN A 92 -3.21 -14.06 6.50
CA ASN A 92 -3.45 -14.51 7.87
C ASN A 92 -2.77 -15.87 8.13
N TYR A 93 -2.50 -16.18 9.39
CA TYR A 93 -2.01 -17.49 9.86
C TYR A 93 -0.65 -17.93 9.31
N VAL A 94 0.33 -17.02 9.26
CA VAL A 94 1.72 -17.38 8.99
C VAL A 94 2.32 -18.06 10.22
N ILE A 95 2.84 -19.27 10.05
CA ILE A 95 3.57 -20.03 11.06
C ILE A 95 5.05 -19.73 10.88
N ILE A 96 5.68 -19.15 11.90
CA ILE A 96 7.10 -18.79 11.86
C ILE A 96 7.83 -19.57 12.94
N THR A 97 8.83 -20.32 12.53
CA THR A 97 9.79 -21.01 13.40
C THR A 97 11.19 -20.46 13.11
N GLU A 98 12.21 -20.96 13.81
CA GLU A 98 13.60 -20.59 13.51
C GLU A 98 14.06 -21.06 12.12
N CYS A 99 13.49 -22.17 11.63
CA CYS A 99 13.94 -22.82 10.39
C CYS A 99 12.94 -22.69 9.23
N SER A 100 11.73 -22.19 9.47
CA SER A 100 10.72 -22.09 8.41
C SER A 100 9.74 -20.94 8.64
N ALA A 101 9.21 -20.42 7.53
CA ALA A 101 8.06 -19.54 7.50
C ALA A 101 7.05 -20.12 6.52
N GLU A 102 5.95 -20.64 7.05
CA GLU A 102 4.99 -21.45 6.29
C GLU A 102 3.60 -20.84 6.38
N ILE A 103 2.82 -21.07 5.32
CA ILE A 103 1.43 -20.65 5.24
C ILE A 103 0.58 -21.77 4.61
N PRO A 104 -0.62 -22.06 5.14
CA PRO A 104 -1.55 -22.94 4.47
C PRO A 104 -1.88 -22.43 3.06
N LEU A 105 -1.77 -23.31 2.06
CA LEU A 105 -2.00 -22.93 0.66
C LEU A 105 -3.35 -22.24 0.44
N GLN A 106 -4.41 -22.72 1.11
CA GLN A 106 -5.74 -22.13 0.99
C GLN A 106 -5.78 -20.68 1.51
N ASP A 107 -5.07 -20.38 2.59
CA ASP A 107 -5.01 -19.01 3.15
C ASP A 107 -4.25 -18.07 2.22
N LEU A 108 -3.16 -18.56 1.60
CA LEU A 108 -2.43 -17.81 0.57
C LEU A 108 -3.33 -17.50 -0.65
N LEU A 109 -4.07 -18.50 -1.14
CA LEU A 109 -4.99 -18.35 -2.28
C LEU A 109 -6.14 -17.40 -1.96
N ASN A 110 -6.77 -17.56 -0.80
CA ASN A 110 -7.88 -16.70 -0.36
C ASN A 110 -7.43 -15.25 -0.21
N HIS A 111 -6.29 -15.02 0.45
CA HIS A 111 -5.73 -13.69 0.62
C HIS A 111 -5.40 -13.05 -0.72
N THR A 112 -4.72 -13.78 -1.61
CA THR A 112 -4.39 -13.30 -2.96
C THR A 112 -5.64 -12.91 -3.73
N ALA A 113 -6.68 -13.75 -3.68
CA ALA A 113 -7.94 -13.48 -4.36
C ALA A 113 -8.64 -12.23 -3.80
N GLN A 114 -8.71 -12.09 -2.48
CA GLN A 114 -9.28 -10.91 -1.82
C GLN A 114 -8.54 -9.63 -2.21
N ARG A 115 -7.19 -9.67 -2.28
CA ARG A 115 -6.38 -8.52 -2.68
C ARG A 115 -6.64 -8.11 -4.13
N ILE A 116 -6.78 -9.06 -5.05
CA ILE A 116 -7.14 -8.78 -6.46
C ILE A 116 -8.51 -8.10 -6.55
N LEU A 117 -9.50 -8.59 -5.80
CA LEU A 117 -10.85 -8.01 -5.78
C LEU A 117 -10.91 -6.59 -5.21
N GLN A 118 -9.93 -6.21 -4.38
CA GLN A 118 -9.80 -4.85 -3.83
C GLN A 118 -9.09 -3.87 -4.77
N ILE A 119 -8.59 -4.31 -5.93
CA ILE A 119 -7.99 -3.41 -6.91
C ILE A 119 -9.08 -2.44 -7.40
N PRO A 120 -8.86 -1.12 -7.43
CA PRO A 120 -9.92 -0.16 -7.77
C PRO A 120 -10.61 -0.42 -9.12
N SER A 121 -9.86 -0.84 -10.15
CA SER A 121 -10.42 -1.21 -11.45
C SER A 121 -11.32 -2.44 -11.40
N VAL A 122 -11.08 -3.35 -10.45
CA VAL A 122 -11.88 -4.55 -10.21
C VAL A 122 -13.08 -4.23 -9.33
N GLN A 123 -12.86 -3.53 -8.20
CA GLN A 123 -13.88 -3.19 -7.21
C GLN A 123 -14.99 -2.29 -7.77
N SER A 124 -14.67 -1.44 -8.75
CA SER A 124 -15.65 -0.54 -9.39
C SER A 124 -16.72 -1.30 -10.19
N MET A 125 -16.51 -2.59 -10.46
CA MET A 125 -17.50 -3.44 -11.07
C MET A 125 -18.48 -3.92 -9.99
N ASN A 126 -19.68 -3.34 -9.94
CA ASN A 126 -20.75 -3.70 -8.98
C ASN A 126 -21.36 -5.07 -9.35
N ILE A 127 -20.56 -6.13 -9.28
CA ILE A 127 -20.87 -7.47 -9.77
C ILE A 127 -21.34 -8.35 -8.63
N LYS A 128 -22.48 -9.02 -8.80
CA LYS A 128 -22.87 -10.15 -7.96
C LYS A 128 -22.06 -11.38 -8.39
N ILE A 129 -20.93 -11.59 -7.73
CA ILE A 129 -20.01 -12.69 -8.03
C ILE A 129 -20.54 -13.98 -7.40
N GLU A 130 -20.80 -15.00 -8.21
CA GLU A 130 -21.23 -16.33 -7.72
C GLU A 130 -20.05 -17.29 -7.54
N LYS A 131 -19.14 -17.30 -8.51
CA LYS A 131 -17.94 -18.15 -8.50
C LYS A 131 -16.79 -17.40 -9.16
N CYS A 132 -15.60 -17.47 -8.55
CA CYS A 132 -14.36 -17.03 -9.19
C CYS A 132 -13.36 -18.19 -9.30
N GLU A 133 -12.56 -18.12 -10.35
CA GLU A 133 -11.48 -19.04 -10.66
C GLU A 133 -10.19 -18.23 -10.83
N LEU A 134 -9.17 -18.59 -10.05
CA LEU A 134 -7.86 -17.96 -10.07
C LEU A 134 -6.87 -18.90 -10.76
N LEU A 135 -6.44 -18.52 -11.97
CA LEU A 135 -5.35 -19.19 -12.67
C LEU A 135 -4.03 -18.64 -12.14
N SER A 136 -3.15 -19.54 -11.70
CA SER A 136 -1.86 -19.20 -11.09
C SER A 136 -0.77 -20.15 -11.56
N LYS A 137 0.48 -19.70 -11.47
CA LYS A 137 1.67 -20.55 -11.56
C LYS A 137 2.37 -20.59 -10.21
N TRP A 138 3.09 -21.67 -9.96
CA TRP A 138 3.94 -21.79 -8.79
C TRP A 138 5.25 -22.47 -9.18
N GLY A 139 6.26 -22.30 -8.34
CA GLY A 139 7.57 -22.94 -8.49
C GLY A 139 8.28 -22.94 -7.15
N CYS A 140 9.41 -23.62 -7.10
CA CYS A 140 10.26 -23.63 -5.93
C CYS A 140 11.72 -23.71 -6.35
N ASP A 141 12.60 -23.13 -5.56
CA ASP A 141 14.04 -23.18 -5.79
C ASP A 141 14.82 -23.24 -4.47
N GLY A 142 16.03 -23.77 -4.54
CA GLY A 142 16.97 -23.81 -3.42
C GLY A 142 18.09 -22.80 -3.63
N SER A 143 18.53 -22.13 -2.56
CA SER A 143 19.69 -21.24 -2.64
C SER A 143 20.99 -22.02 -2.52
N ASN A 144 22.01 -21.64 -3.29
CA ASN A 144 23.40 -22.04 -3.07
C ASN A 144 24.31 -20.79 -3.15
N GLY A 145 25.40 -20.76 -2.38
CA GLY A 145 26.45 -19.74 -2.51
C GLY A 145 26.21 -18.40 -1.80
N GLN A 146 25.20 -18.30 -0.93
CA GLN A 146 24.98 -17.13 -0.07
C GLN A 146 25.99 -17.12 1.10
N SER A 147 26.27 -15.94 1.65
CA SER A 147 27.15 -15.81 2.83
C SER A 147 26.45 -16.37 4.07
N GLN A 148 27.00 -17.42 4.67
CA GLN A 148 26.47 -18.01 5.90
C GLN A 148 26.72 -17.07 7.10
N TYR A 149 25.64 -16.59 7.68
CA TYR A 149 25.60 -16.06 9.03
C TYR A 149 25.57 -17.26 9.99
N ARG A 150 26.63 -17.44 10.78
CA ARG A 150 26.84 -18.57 11.71
C ARG A 150 25.84 -18.58 12.88
N ILE A 151 24.55 -18.68 12.57
CA ILE A 151 23.45 -18.72 13.50
C ILE A 151 23.27 -20.18 13.91
N ASN A 152 23.19 -20.41 15.22
CA ASN A 152 22.80 -21.73 15.74
C ASN A 152 21.28 -21.81 15.73
N PHE A 153 20.73 -22.76 14.99
CA PHE A 153 19.30 -23.06 14.97
C PHE A 153 18.98 -24.13 16.01
N ASP A 154 17.95 -23.93 16.82
CA ASP A 154 17.47 -24.90 17.79
C ASP A 154 16.59 -25.95 17.07
N SER A 155 17.24 -26.88 16.35
CA SER A 155 16.54 -27.94 15.64
C SER A 155 16.37 -29.17 16.54
N SER A 156 15.11 -29.59 16.75
CA SER A 156 14.77 -30.85 17.41
C SER A 156 15.26 -32.10 16.66
N THR A 157 15.70 -31.93 15.41
CA THR A 157 16.35 -32.94 14.58
C THR A 157 17.87 -32.92 14.77
N LYS A 158 18.51 -34.09 14.84
CA LYS A 158 19.97 -34.28 15.03
C LYS A 158 20.85 -33.78 13.86
N GLN A 159 20.27 -33.08 12.92
CA GLN A 159 20.93 -32.64 11.69
C GLN A 159 21.20 -31.14 11.81
N SER A 160 22.46 -30.73 11.67
CA SER A 160 22.84 -29.33 11.77
C SER A 160 22.21 -28.54 10.63
N VAL A 161 21.11 -27.85 10.89
CA VAL A 161 20.50 -26.91 9.95
C VAL A 161 21.38 -25.67 9.88
N THR A 162 21.72 -25.23 8.68
CA THR A 162 22.48 -23.99 8.44
C THR A 162 21.75 -23.11 7.45
N ASP A 163 22.04 -21.81 7.47
CA ASP A 163 21.41 -20.81 6.61
C ASP A 163 21.85 -20.89 5.13
N SER A 164 22.75 -21.82 4.78
CA SER A 164 22.99 -22.22 3.39
C SER A 164 21.82 -22.93 2.74
N ASP A 165 20.95 -23.57 3.53
CA ASP A 165 19.98 -24.54 3.03
C ASP A 165 18.59 -23.89 2.89
N MET A 166 18.52 -22.67 2.33
CA MET A 166 17.26 -21.98 2.13
C MET A 166 16.51 -22.58 0.93
N PHE A 167 15.28 -23.02 1.16
CA PHE A 167 14.36 -23.48 0.12
C PHE A 167 13.14 -22.58 0.09
N MET A 168 12.77 -22.07 -1.09
CA MET A 168 11.71 -21.09 -1.25
C MET A 168 10.66 -21.57 -2.24
N PHE A 169 9.39 -21.41 -1.88
CA PHE A 169 8.26 -21.54 -2.80
C PHE A 169 7.85 -20.15 -3.31
N SER A 170 7.59 -20.07 -4.60
CA SER A 170 7.06 -18.87 -5.26
C SER A 170 5.68 -19.16 -5.84
N PHE A 171 4.75 -18.25 -5.63
CA PHE A 171 3.39 -18.33 -6.17
C PHE A 171 3.07 -17.03 -6.90
N VAL A 172 2.55 -17.14 -8.12
CA VAL A 172 2.23 -15.97 -8.96
C VAL A 172 0.81 -16.11 -9.53
N PRO A 173 -0.13 -15.23 -9.15
CA PRO A 173 -1.44 -15.19 -9.79
C PRO A 173 -1.29 -14.65 -11.22
N LEU A 174 -1.94 -15.29 -12.19
CA LEU A 174 -1.86 -14.91 -13.61
C LEU A 174 -3.14 -14.25 -14.11
N GLN A 175 -4.29 -14.78 -13.71
CA GLN A 175 -5.59 -14.31 -14.17
C GLN A 175 -6.69 -14.69 -13.19
N MET A 176 -7.62 -13.78 -12.94
CA MET A 176 -8.85 -14.05 -12.22
C MET A 176 -10.05 -13.89 -13.15
N SER A 177 -10.89 -14.90 -13.18
CA SER A 177 -12.16 -14.89 -13.91
C SER A 177 -13.31 -15.21 -12.97
N CYS A 178 -14.47 -14.59 -13.17
CA CYS A 178 -15.65 -14.84 -12.37
C CYS A 178 -16.88 -15.05 -13.25
N THR A 179 -17.80 -15.88 -12.78
CA THR A 179 -19.09 -16.12 -13.42
C THR A 179 -20.09 -15.06 -12.95
N ILE A 180 -20.73 -14.41 -13.92
CA ILE A 180 -21.72 -13.34 -13.76
C ILE A 180 -22.85 -13.68 -14.70
N ASP A 181 -24.06 -13.93 -14.18
CA ASP A 181 -25.24 -14.31 -14.97
C ASP A 181 -24.93 -15.45 -15.96
N ASP A 182 -24.39 -16.55 -15.43
CA ASP A 182 -23.93 -17.76 -16.17
C ASP A 182 -22.79 -17.55 -17.19
N ASN A 183 -22.31 -16.32 -17.37
CA ASN A 183 -21.24 -15.99 -18.30
C ASN A 183 -19.92 -15.76 -17.55
N LYS A 184 -18.83 -16.31 -18.08
CA LYS A 184 -17.49 -16.19 -17.48
C LYS A 184 -16.76 -14.96 -18.02
N PHE A 185 -16.38 -14.07 -17.13
CA PHE A 185 -15.63 -12.85 -17.47
C PHE A 185 -14.26 -12.84 -16.81
N ILE A 186 -13.25 -12.35 -17.51
CA ILE A 186 -11.93 -12.09 -16.94
C ILE A 186 -11.99 -10.71 -16.29
N ILE A 187 -11.84 -10.67 -14.97
CA ILE A 187 -11.91 -9.42 -14.20
C ILE A 187 -10.53 -8.85 -13.90
N TRP A 188 -9.49 -9.70 -13.91
CA TRP A 188 -8.11 -9.28 -13.71
C TRP A 188 -7.16 -10.21 -14.46
N LYS A 189 -6.08 -9.64 -15.00
CA LYS A 189 -5.01 -10.37 -15.67
C LYS A 189 -3.69 -9.64 -15.46
N LEU A 190 -2.64 -10.38 -15.13
CA LEU A 190 -1.29 -9.87 -15.04
C LEU A 190 -0.80 -9.39 -16.41
N LEU A 191 -0.29 -8.15 -16.51
CA LEU A 191 0.23 -7.60 -17.76
C LEU A 191 1.68 -8.09 -17.99
N GLN A 192 2.06 -8.30 -19.26
CA GLN A 192 3.39 -8.84 -19.61
C GLN A 192 4.56 -7.96 -19.14
N GLN A 193 4.38 -6.63 -19.01
CA GLN A 193 5.42 -5.74 -18.49
C GLN A 193 5.72 -5.97 -16.99
N ASP A 194 4.73 -6.40 -16.20
CA ASP A 194 4.89 -6.68 -14.76
C ASP A 194 5.66 -7.99 -14.49
N SER A 195 5.93 -8.78 -15.53
CA SER A 195 6.63 -10.06 -15.40
C SER A 195 8.11 -9.92 -15.07
N ALA A 196 8.75 -8.81 -15.47
CA ALA A 196 10.17 -8.55 -15.21
C ALA A 196 10.42 -8.24 -13.72
N ASP A 197 9.55 -7.46 -13.07
CA ASP A 197 9.68 -7.13 -11.64
C ASP A 197 9.34 -8.32 -10.73
N LEU A 198 8.46 -9.22 -11.18
CA LEU A 198 8.18 -10.48 -10.49
C LEU A 198 9.27 -11.54 -10.69
N LEU A 199 10.11 -11.39 -11.73
CA LEU A 199 11.27 -12.25 -12.00
C LEU A 199 12.55 -11.77 -11.30
N ASN A 200 12.59 -10.52 -10.82
CA ASN A 200 13.73 -9.98 -10.07
C ASN A 200 13.74 -10.37 -8.57
N PHE A 201 12.84 -11.27 -8.16
CA PHE A 201 12.90 -11.96 -6.86
C PHE A 201 13.67 -13.29 -6.92
N TYR A 202 14.33 -13.57 -8.06
CA TYR A 202 15.30 -14.66 -8.22
C TYR A 202 16.73 -14.10 -8.31
#